data_AF-A0AB36T7X0-F1
#
_entry.id   AF-A0AB36T7X0-F1
#
_cell.length_a   1.000
_cell.length_b   1.000
_cell.length_c   1.000
_cell.angle_alpha   90.00
_cell.angle_beta   90.00
_cell.angle_gamma   90.00
#
_symmetry.space_group_name_H-M   'P 1'
#
loop_
_entity.id
_entity.type
_entity.pdbx_description
1 polymer ?
#
loop_
_entity_poly.entity_id
_entity_poly.type
_entity_poly.pdbx_seq_one_letter_code
_entity_poly.pdbx_strand_id
1 'polypeptide(L)'
;MTNKICKLHRLERREVFMKIIDEMKKAGWQQLNADKTNKDKLFVMYSTGNDGTKNNYIELRPFDTIRNNSELLPSLDIRDPKVFYTDGSYRLIRGYDKESGAGTGEDSWFSLAFHHGKINYASGATALNYEKYMVDLYLYVDKDIVIYCVYANDDEIPSHKGKTVIGFIGLPEEYYQPELFSPFSSPFSVMLSCGSRSQTTTHITDRSKFLGTLPYSDTNSTFYWDKVFLKAPSNEGKIVFTPLYMGDSREGFRGKYDGFYIYKGSGFIYGDITEIVENGEIHKYKLFYTAAPVTNQYNSFSEYNVALRIE
;
A
#
# COMPACT_ATOMS: atom_id res chain seq x y z
N MET A 1 18.82 -10.11 0.70
CA MET A 1 17.57 -9.59 0.13
C MET A 1 16.59 -10.73 0.02
N THR A 2 15.46 -10.66 0.71
CA THR A 2 14.33 -11.57 0.49
C THR A 2 13.68 -11.17 -0.82
N ASN A 3 13.56 -12.09 -1.78
CA ASN A 3 13.01 -11.80 -3.11
C ASN A 3 11.49 -11.53 -3.02
N LYS A 4 11.11 -10.26 -2.93
CA LYS A 4 9.71 -9.80 -2.89
C LYS A 4 9.08 -9.87 -4.29
N ILE A 5 8.74 -11.09 -4.72
CA ILE A 5 8.21 -11.37 -6.06
C ILE A 5 6.67 -11.34 -6.03
N CYS A 6 6.07 -10.40 -6.73
CA CYS A 6 4.63 -10.28 -6.84
C CYS A 6 4.07 -11.35 -7.79
N LYS A 7 3.06 -12.09 -7.33
CA LYS A 7 2.32 -13.06 -8.14
C LYS A 7 1.17 -12.39 -8.85
N LEU A 8 0.89 -12.81 -10.09
CA LEU A 8 -0.24 -12.30 -10.86
C LEU A 8 -1.53 -13.05 -10.50
N HIS A 9 -2.58 -12.29 -10.23
CA HIS A 9 -3.94 -12.79 -10.11
C HIS A 9 -4.86 -11.98 -11.03
N ARG A 10 -5.56 -12.65 -11.94
CA ARG A 10 -6.62 -12.02 -12.72
C ARG A 10 -7.96 -12.31 -12.08
N LEU A 11 -8.64 -11.27 -11.61
CA LEU A 11 -9.89 -11.36 -10.87
C LEU A 11 -10.77 -10.14 -11.11
N GLU A 12 -12.00 -10.22 -10.67
CA GLU A 12 -12.88 -9.07 -10.67
C GLU A 12 -12.47 -8.09 -9.56
N ARG A 13 -12.51 -6.77 -9.82
CA ARG A 13 -12.15 -5.73 -8.85
C ARG A 13 -12.75 -5.95 -7.45
N ARG A 14 -14.01 -6.39 -7.35
CA ARG A 14 -14.70 -6.63 -6.07
C ARG A 14 -14.03 -7.71 -5.21
N GLU A 15 -13.28 -8.61 -5.83
CA GLU A 15 -12.57 -9.71 -5.17
C GLU A 15 -11.20 -9.28 -4.61
N VAL A 16 -10.66 -8.12 -5.02
CA VAL A 16 -9.31 -7.65 -4.65
C VAL A 16 -9.12 -7.58 -3.14
N PHE A 17 -10.07 -6.98 -2.41
CA PHE A 17 -9.97 -6.83 -0.96
C PHE A 17 -9.84 -8.18 -0.25
N MET A 18 -10.75 -9.12 -0.55
CA MET A 18 -10.72 -10.44 0.08
C MET A 18 -9.51 -11.25 -0.35
N LYS A 19 -9.06 -11.11 -1.61
CA LYS A 19 -7.83 -11.73 -2.09
C LYS A 19 -6.62 -11.28 -1.27
N ILE A 20 -6.50 -9.98 -0.96
CA ILE A 20 -5.43 -9.47 -0.09
C ILE A 20 -5.55 -10.05 1.32
N ILE A 21 -6.75 -10.03 1.93
CA ILE A 21 -6.99 -10.61 3.27
C ILE A 21 -6.60 -12.10 3.32
N ASP A 22 -6.96 -12.87 2.29
CA ASP A 22 -6.67 -14.30 2.23
C ASP A 22 -5.17 -14.57 2.09
N GLU A 23 -4.45 -13.80 1.27
CA GLU A 23 -2.99 -13.92 1.17
C GLU A 23 -2.27 -13.46 2.44
N MET A 24 -2.77 -12.43 3.14
CA MET A 24 -2.31 -12.08 4.48
C MET A 24 -2.43 -13.26 5.45
N LYS A 25 -3.61 -13.89 5.51
CA LYS A 25 -3.83 -15.07 6.38
C LYS A 25 -2.89 -16.23 6.01
N LYS A 26 -2.71 -16.52 4.72
CA LYS A 26 -1.77 -17.56 4.26
C LYS A 26 -0.32 -17.27 4.62
N ALA A 27 0.10 -16.01 4.58
CA ALA A 27 1.43 -15.57 5.03
C ALA A 27 1.61 -15.65 6.56
N GLY A 28 0.54 -15.89 7.32
CA GLY A 28 0.58 -16.04 8.77
C GLY A 28 0.13 -14.80 9.55
N TRP A 29 -0.53 -13.83 8.89
CA TRP A 29 -1.28 -12.80 9.60
C TRP A 29 -2.52 -13.41 10.25
N GLN A 30 -2.88 -12.89 11.42
CA GLN A 30 -4.06 -13.31 12.16
C GLN A 30 -5.13 -12.24 12.09
N GLN A 31 -6.39 -12.65 11.93
CA GLN A 31 -7.52 -11.77 12.15
C GLN A 31 -7.95 -11.89 13.62
N LEU A 32 -7.61 -10.91 14.44
CA LEU A 32 -7.79 -10.97 15.90
C LEU A 32 -9.26 -10.98 16.33
N ASN A 33 -10.14 -10.41 15.51
CA ASN A 33 -11.58 -10.33 15.77
C ASN A 33 -12.39 -11.41 15.04
N ALA A 34 -11.76 -12.53 14.61
CA ALA A 34 -12.44 -13.59 13.84
C ALA A 34 -13.59 -14.29 14.59
N ASP A 35 -13.62 -14.19 15.91
CA ASP A 35 -14.67 -14.70 16.80
C ASP A 35 -15.77 -13.66 17.13
N LYS A 36 -15.63 -12.42 16.65
CA LYS A 36 -16.53 -11.30 16.95
C LYS A 36 -17.63 -11.15 15.90
N THR A 37 -18.73 -10.48 16.28
CA THR A 37 -19.87 -10.22 15.38
C THR A 37 -19.55 -9.26 14.24
N ASN A 38 -18.52 -8.43 14.39
CA ASN A 38 -18.06 -7.47 13.39
C ASN A 38 -17.00 -8.03 12.43
N LYS A 39 -16.61 -9.31 12.54
CA LYS A 39 -15.49 -9.94 11.82
C LYS A 39 -15.52 -9.77 10.29
N ASP A 40 -16.71 -9.70 9.71
CA ASP A 40 -16.89 -9.60 8.25
C ASP A 40 -16.98 -8.15 7.77
N LYS A 41 -17.11 -7.18 8.69
CA LYS A 41 -17.18 -5.74 8.41
C LYS A 41 -15.89 -5.00 8.76
N LEU A 42 -15.17 -5.51 9.74
CA LEU A 42 -13.92 -4.97 10.26
C LEU A 42 -12.90 -6.11 10.34
N PHE A 43 -11.76 -5.94 9.69
CA PHE A 43 -10.67 -6.92 9.71
C PHE A 43 -9.54 -6.35 10.56
N VAL A 44 -9.45 -6.78 11.82
CA VAL A 44 -8.32 -6.41 12.70
C VAL A 44 -7.18 -7.39 12.44
N MET A 45 -6.25 -7.00 11.58
CA MET A 45 -5.15 -7.83 11.12
C MET A 45 -3.91 -7.63 11.98
N TYR A 46 -3.27 -8.73 12.37
CA TYR A 46 -2.10 -8.77 13.22
C TYR A 46 -0.99 -9.65 12.64
N SER A 47 0.26 -9.23 12.81
CA SER A 47 1.43 -10.05 12.48
C SER A 47 2.57 -9.84 13.48
N THR A 48 3.29 -10.92 13.74
CA THR A 48 4.52 -10.91 14.56
C THR A 48 5.76 -10.50 13.77
N GLY A 49 5.62 -10.19 12.48
CA GLY A 49 6.76 -10.04 11.56
C GLY A 49 7.44 -11.36 11.23
N ASN A 50 8.35 -11.34 10.25
CA ASN A 50 9.07 -12.53 9.79
C ASN A 50 10.05 -13.06 10.86
N ASP A 51 10.60 -12.18 11.69
CA ASP A 51 11.49 -12.55 12.81
C ASP A 51 10.75 -12.93 14.10
N GLY A 52 9.41 -12.75 14.13
CA GLY A 52 8.57 -13.07 15.28
C GLY A 52 8.63 -12.06 16.43
N THR A 53 9.30 -10.91 16.25
CA THR A 53 9.54 -9.92 17.32
C THR A 53 8.67 -8.68 17.21
N LYS A 54 7.86 -8.57 16.15
CA LYS A 54 7.07 -7.36 15.84
C LYS A 54 5.65 -7.50 16.37
N ASN A 55 4.96 -6.37 16.47
CA ASN A 55 3.54 -6.31 16.83
C ASN A 55 2.84 -5.39 15.85
N ASN A 56 2.66 -5.89 14.63
CA ASN A 56 2.08 -5.13 13.54
C ASN A 56 0.57 -5.25 13.60
N TYR A 57 -0.13 -4.12 13.66
CA TYR A 57 -1.59 -4.08 13.68
C TYR A 57 -2.12 -3.13 12.61
N ILE A 58 -3.21 -3.53 11.95
CA ILE A 58 -3.96 -2.66 11.05
C ILE A 58 -5.43 -3.08 11.05
N GLU A 59 -6.31 -2.11 10.94
CA GLU A 59 -7.69 -2.40 10.59
C GLU A 59 -7.97 -2.10 9.13
N LEU A 60 -8.69 -3.03 8.50
CA LEU A 60 -9.12 -2.93 7.12
C LEU A 60 -10.63 -3.10 7.04
N ARG A 61 -11.26 -2.35 6.13
CA ARG A 61 -12.70 -2.40 5.87
C ARG A 61 -12.95 -2.46 4.38
N PRO A 62 -13.87 -3.32 3.92
CA PRO A 62 -14.29 -3.38 2.52
C PRO A 62 -15.35 -2.31 2.21
N PHE A 63 -15.30 -1.14 2.86
CA PHE A 63 -16.28 -0.07 2.67
C PHE A 63 -15.61 1.18 2.10
N ASP A 64 -16.15 1.68 0.98
CA ASP A 64 -15.65 2.89 0.30
C ASP A 64 -16.11 4.16 1.03
N THR A 65 -15.59 4.33 2.25
CA THR A 65 -15.88 5.46 3.11
C THR A 65 -14.86 5.54 4.24
N ILE A 66 -14.60 6.76 4.71
CA ILE A 66 -13.82 7.01 5.93
C ILE A 66 -14.71 7.33 7.14
N ARG A 67 -16.02 7.08 7.05
CA ARG A 67 -16.94 7.25 8.18
C ARG A 67 -16.67 6.23 9.29
N ASN A 68 -17.19 6.51 10.48
CA ASN A 68 -17.05 5.63 11.63
C ASN A 68 -17.82 4.32 11.46
N ASN A 69 -17.48 3.32 12.27
CA ASN A 69 -18.06 1.98 12.18
C ASN A 69 -19.59 1.95 12.40
N SER A 70 -20.14 2.86 13.20
CA SER A 70 -21.58 3.02 13.43
C SER A 70 -22.36 3.53 12.21
N GLU A 71 -21.65 4.05 11.20
CA GLU A 71 -22.24 4.69 10.01
C GLU A 71 -22.01 3.86 8.73
N LEU A 72 -21.55 2.62 8.86
CA LEU A 72 -21.30 1.74 7.72
C LEU A 72 -22.62 1.26 7.10
N LEU A 73 -22.82 1.63 5.84
CA LEU A 73 -23.97 1.22 5.04
C LEU A 73 -23.60 0.02 4.15
N PRO A 74 -24.46 -1.01 4.02
CA PRO A 74 -24.22 -2.13 3.10
C PRO A 74 -23.99 -1.70 1.65
N SER A 75 -24.60 -0.59 1.21
CA SER A 75 -24.42 -0.03 -0.13
C SER A 75 -23.00 0.49 -0.41
N LEU A 76 -22.14 0.55 0.61
CA LEU A 76 -20.74 0.95 0.48
C LEU A 76 -19.78 -0.25 0.50
N ASP A 77 -20.28 -1.47 0.73
CA ASP A 77 -19.48 -2.69 0.76
C ASP A 77 -19.04 -3.10 -0.64
N ILE A 78 -17.76 -2.92 -0.96
CA ILE A 78 -17.22 -3.10 -2.31
C ILE A 78 -17.19 -4.55 -2.79
N ARG A 79 -17.50 -5.50 -1.90
CA ARG A 79 -17.59 -6.93 -2.21
C ARG A 79 -18.96 -7.32 -2.74
N ASP A 80 -20.00 -6.54 -2.44
CA ASP A 80 -21.35 -6.82 -2.92
C ASP A 80 -21.41 -6.64 -4.44
N PRO A 81 -21.91 -7.64 -5.19
CA PRO A 81 -22.03 -7.56 -6.64
C PRO A 81 -22.90 -6.40 -7.15
N LYS A 82 -23.76 -5.82 -6.30
CA LYS A 82 -24.63 -4.68 -6.61
C LYS A 82 -23.96 -3.32 -6.33
N VAL A 83 -22.77 -3.32 -5.76
CA VAL A 83 -22.04 -2.11 -5.37
C VAL A 83 -20.98 -1.76 -6.40
N PHE A 84 -21.11 -0.58 -6.98
CA PHE A 84 -20.22 -0.04 -8.02
C PHE A 84 -19.02 0.74 -7.45
N TYR A 85 -18.87 0.78 -6.13
CA TYR A 85 -17.76 1.49 -5.48
C TYR A 85 -16.50 0.66 -5.41
N THR A 86 -15.35 1.33 -5.37
CA THR A 86 -14.08 0.68 -5.73
C THR A 86 -13.11 0.45 -4.59
N ASP A 87 -13.12 1.31 -3.59
CA ASP A 87 -12.03 1.41 -2.62
C ASP A 87 -12.45 0.89 -1.23
N GLY A 88 -11.48 0.41 -0.46
CA GLY A 88 -11.69 0.10 0.94
C GLY A 88 -11.39 1.29 1.84
N SER A 89 -11.29 1.01 3.13
CA SER A 89 -10.69 1.92 4.10
C SER A 89 -9.78 1.18 5.07
N TYR A 90 -8.81 1.91 5.61
CA TYR A 90 -7.90 1.40 6.61
C TYR A 90 -7.77 2.37 7.79
N ARG A 91 -7.29 1.83 8.91
CA ARG A 91 -6.92 2.58 10.10
C ARG A 91 -5.68 1.96 10.71
N LEU A 92 -4.70 2.80 11.01
CA LEU A 92 -3.51 2.39 11.75
C LEU A 92 -3.87 2.30 13.24
N ILE A 93 -3.59 1.16 13.86
CA ILE A 93 -3.92 0.90 15.27
C ILE A 93 -2.66 0.46 16.01
N ARG A 94 -2.64 0.64 17.33
CA ARG A 94 -1.47 0.33 18.18
C ARG A 94 -1.68 -0.88 19.08
N GLY A 95 -2.89 -1.43 19.07
CA GLY A 95 -3.25 -2.59 19.85
C GLY A 95 -4.66 -3.04 19.53
N TYR A 96 -5.10 -4.05 20.26
CA TYR A 96 -6.40 -4.70 20.09
C TYR A 96 -7.12 -4.78 21.44
N ASP A 97 -8.36 -4.30 21.46
CA ASP A 97 -9.28 -4.49 22.58
C ASP A 97 -10.13 -5.74 22.36
N LYS A 98 -9.91 -6.74 23.21
CA LYS A 98 -10.62 -8.02 23.16
C LYS A 98 -12.10 -7.90 23.49
N GLU A 99 -12.54 -6.89 24.23
CA GLU A 99 -13.94 -6.72 24.59
C GLU A 99 -14.73 -6.19 23.39
N SER A 100 -14.33 -5.03 22.87
CA SER A 100 -14.99 -4.41 21.72
C SER A 100 -14.73 -5.13 20.39
N GLY A 101 -13.66 -5.92 20.27
CA GLY A 101 -13.28 -6.55 19.01
C GLY A 101 -12.76 -5.55 17.98
N ALA A 102 -12.18 -4.43 18.45
CA ALA A 102 -11.64 -3.35 17.63
C ALA A 102 -10.23 -2.96 18.11
N GLY A 103 -9.51 -2.25 17.27
CA GLY A 103 -8.20 -1.71 17.57
C GLY A 103 -8.24 -0.45 18.43
N THR A 104 -7.14 -0.21 19.15
CA THR A 104 -6.92 0.96 19.99
C THR A 104 -5.94 1.94 19.33
N GLY A 105 -6.01 3.22 19.69
CA GLY A 105 -5.11 4.27 19.17
C GLY A 105 -5.85 5.28 18.32
N GLU A 106 -5.52 5.37 17.03
CA GLU A 106 -6.13 6.35 16.13
C GLU A 106 -7.60 6.04 15.85
N ASP A 107 -8.45 7.06 15.87
CA ASP A 107 -9.89 6.94 15.56
C ASP A 107 -10.22 7.25 14.10
N SER A 108 -9.30 7.89 13.39
CA SER A 108 -9.53 8.33 12.01
C SER A 108 -9.35 7.19 11.00
N TRP A 109 -10.25 7.15 10.02
CA TRP A 109 -10.18 6.24 8.89
C TRP A 109 -9.62 6.95 7.66
N PHE A 110 -8.98 6.17 6.80
CA PHE A 110 -8.39 6.65 5.55
C PHE A 110 -8.77 5.72 4.40
N SER A 111 -8.76 6.23 3.17
CA SER A 111 -9.07 5.42 2.00
C SER A 111 -8.00 4.37 1.75
N LEU A 112 -8.40 3.15 1.41
CA LEU A 112 -7.54 2.09 0.90
C LEU A 112 -7.85 1.93 -0.58
N ALA A 113 -7.06 2.58 -1.43
CA ALA A 113 -7.39 2.66 -2.84
C ALA A 113 -7.10 1.34 -3.58
N PHE A 114 -8.04 0.95 -4.43
CA PHE A 114 -7.89 -0.15 -5.41
C PHE A 114 -8.19 0.33 -6.83
N HIS A 115 -8.79 1.51 -6.99
CA HIS A 115 -8.98 2.14 -8.28
C HIS A 115 -8.27 3.50 -8.36
N HIS A 116 -7.75 3.79 -9.56
CA HIS A 116 -6.99 4.99 -9.84
C HIS A 116 -7.85 6.25 -9.69
N GLY A 117 -7.28 7.34 -9.16
CA GLY A 117 -8.00 8.62 -9.07
C GLY A 117 -8.62 8.97 -7.71
N LYS A 118 -8.42 8.18 -6.65
CA LYS A 118 -8.98 8.51 -5.33
C LYS A 118 -8.38 9.82 -4.77
N ILE A 119 -9.25 10.75 -4.42
CA ILE A 119 -8.88 12.04 -3.78
C ILE A 119 -8.47 11.81 -2.32
N ASN A 120 -7.53 12.60 -1.80
CA ASN A 120 -7.09 12.51 -0.41
C ASN A 120 -8.22 12.90 0.58
N TYR A 121 -8.34 12.20 1.71
CA TYR A 121 -9.44 12.40 2.68
C TYR A 121 -10.86 12.37 2.08
N ALA A 122 -11.05 11.75 0.93
CA ALA A 122 -12.37 11.64 0.32
C ALA A 122 -13.25 10.69 1.13
N SER A 123 -14.31 11.24 1.74
CA SER A 123 -15.37 10.46 2.36
C SER A 123 -16.43 9.97 1.38
N GLY A 124 -16.43 10.53 0.17
CA GLY A 124 -17.26 10.09 -0.95
C GLY A 124 -16.72 8.84 -1.60
N ALA A 125 -17.62 7.91 -1.90
CA ALA A 125 -17.31 6.69 -2.62
C ALA A 125 -17.00 6.99 -4.10
N THR A 126 -16.09 6.23 -4.69
CA THR A 126 -15.71 6.35 -6.09
C THR A 126 -16.49 5.32 -6.90
N ALA A 127 -17.42 5.76 -7.74
CA ALA A 127 -18.24 4.86 -8.55
C ALA A 127 -17.56 4.48 -9.87
N LEU A 128 -17.63 3.19 -10.21
CA LEU A 128 -17.37 2.64 -11.53
C LEU A 128 -18.64 2.02 -12.08
N ASN A 129 -19.24 2.65 -13.08
CA ASN A 129 -20.50 2.19 -13.69
C ASN A 129 -20.29 1.03 -14.68
N TYR A 130 -19.60 -0.02 -14.24
CA TYR A 130 -19.39 -1.25 -14.99
C TYR A 130 -19.91 -2.44 -14.18
N GLU A 131 -20.73 -3.28 -14.79
CA GLU A 131 -21.27 -4.48 -14.15
C GLU A 131 -20.17 -5.48 -13.79
N LYS A 132 -19.14 -5.56 -14.63
CA LYS A 132 -17.94 -6.36 -14.43
C LYS A 132 -16.73 -5.54 -14.79
N TYR A 133 -15.69 -5.59 -13.96
CA TYR A 133 -14.45 -4.85 -14.15
C TYR A 133 -13.28 -5.73 -13.76
N MET A 134 -12.60 -6.32 -14.75
CA MET A 134 -11.48 -7.22 -14.52
C MET A 134 -10.19 -6.44 -14.28
N VAL A 135 -9.37 -6.92 -13.35
CA VAL A 135 -8.07 -6.34 -13.03
C VAL A 135 -7.01 -7.42 -12.94
N ASP A 136 -5.78 -7.01 -13.24
CA ASP A 136 -4.59 -7.76 -12.89
C ASP A 136 -4.11 -7.25 -11.52
N LEU A 137 -4.12 -8.13 -10.52
CA LEU A 137 -3.58 -7.88 -9.20
C LEU A 137 -2.20 -8.54 -9.09
N TYR A 138 -1.15 -7.72 -9.03
CA TYR A 138 0.19 -8.18 -8.67
C TYR A 138 0.32 -8.07 -7.15
N LEU A 139 0.56 -9.19 -6.46
CA LEU A 139 0.49 -9.25 -5.01
C LEU A 139 1.69 -10.01 -4.42
N TYR A 140 2.35 -9.38 -3.45
CA TYR A 140 3.32 -10.01 -2.55
C TYR A 140 2.86 -9.83 -1.11
N VAL A 141 2.88 -10.91 -0.33
CA VAL A 141 2.55 -10.87 1.09
C VAL A 141 3.48 -11.79 1.87
N ASP A 142 4.09 -11.26 2.92
CA ASP A 142 4.74 -12.02 3.99
C ASP A 142 4.31 -11.45 5.36
N LYS A 143 4.96 -11.83 6.46
CA LYS A 143 4.58 -11.34 7.80
C LYS A 143 4.98 -9.88 8.07
N ASP A 144 5.91 -9.31 7.32
CA ASP A 144 6.35 -7.93 7.51
C ASP A 144 5.57 -6.96 6.62
N ILE A 145 5.18 -7.39 5.42
CA ILE A 145 4.66 -6.50 4.38
C ILE A 145 3.57 -7.12 3.49
N VAL A 146 2.75 -6.24 2.94
CA VAL A 146 1.80 -6.46 1.84
C VAL A 146 2.13 -5.42 0.77
N ILE A 147 2.44 -5.88 -0.44
CA ILE A 147 2.60 -5.05 -1.63
C ILE A 147 1.55 -5.46 -2.64
N TYR A 148 0.75 -4.52 -3.11
CA TYR A 148 -0.24 -4.77 -4.15
C TYR A 148 -0.16 -3.74 -5.26
N CYS A 149 -0.39 -4.19 -6.49
CA CYS A 149 -0.68 -3.34 -7.64
C CYS A 149 -1.97 -3.82 -8.30
N VAL A 150 -2.97 -2.94 -8.34
CA VAL A 150 -4.20 -3.15 -9.12
C VAL A 150 -4.02 -2.44 -10.45
N TYR A 151 -3.89 -3.23 -11.51
CA TYR A 151 -3.68 -2.78 -12.87
C TYR A 151 -4.93 -3.05 -13.71
N ALA A 152 -5.54 -1.99 -14.24
CA ALA A 152 -6.67 -2.11 -15.15
C ALA A 152 -6.18 -2.63 -16.51
N ASN A 153 -6.53 -3.88 -16.81
CA ASN A 153 -6.16 -4.59 -18.04
C ASN A 153 -7.36 -5.34 -18.64
N ASP A 154 -8.53 -4.70 -18.56
CA ASP A 154 -9.74 -5.23 -19.16
C ASP A 154 -9.83 -4.77 -20.61
N ASP A 155 -9.73 -5.71 -21.55
CA ASP A 155 -9.82 -5.42 -22.98
C ASP A 155 -11.24 -4.98 -23.39
N GLU A 156 -12.26 -5.29 -22.57
CA GLU A 156 -13.63 -4.81 -22.75
C GLU A 156 -13.79 -3.34 -22.32
N ILE A 157 -12.81 -2.76 -21.60
CA ILE A 157 -12.84 -1.36 -21.14
C ILE A 157 -11.52 -0.64 -21.51
N PRO A 158 -11.26 -0.42 -22.82
CA PRO A 158 -9.98 0.14 -23.28
C PRO A 158 -9.65 1.52 -22.70
N SER A 159 -10.68 2.33 -22.42
CA SER A 159 -10.54 3.67 -21.83
C SER A 159 -9.97 3.67 -20.42
N HIS A 160 -9.94 2.50 -19.76
CA HIS A 160 -9.37 2.32 -18.43
C HIS A 160 -8.04 1.57 -18.45
N LYS A 161 -7.61 1.03 -19.60
CA LYS A 161 -6.37 0.26 -19.70
C LYS A 161 -5.17 1.10 -19.23
N GLY A 162 -4.34 0.51 -18.38
CA GLY A 162 -3.16 1.18 -17.84
C GLY A 162 -3.39 1.95 -16.54
N LYS A 163 -4.64 2.18 -16.11
CA LYS A 163 -4.93 2.80 -14.80
C LYS A 163 -4.39 1.90 -13.68
N THR A 164 -3.51 2.46 -12.85
CA THR A 164 -2.75 1.69 -11.88
C THR A 164 -2.85 2.28 -10.47
N VAL A 165 -3.06 1.41 -9.48
CA VAL A 165 -2.90 1.73 -8.07
C VAL A 165 -1.86 0.84 -7.45
N ILE A 166 -0.91 1.43 -6.73
CA ILE A 166 0.06 0.70 -5.91
C ILE A 166 -0.19 1.03 -4.45
N GLY A 167 -0.22 -0.01 -3.62
CA GLY A 167 -0.27 0.11 -2.18
C GLY A 167 0.79 -0.74 -1.50
N PHE A 168 1.28 -0.21 -0.38
CA PHE A 168 2.19 -0.86 0.54
C PHE A 168 1.61 -0.76 1.94
N ILE A 169 1.61 -1.88 2.67
CA ILE A 169 1.23 -1.95 4.08
C ILE A 169 2.31 -2.79 4.76
N GLY A 170 3.06 -2.23 5.71
CA GLY A 170 4.13 -3.02 6.33
C GLY A 170 5.26 -2.23 6.98
N LEU A 171 6.32 -2.95 7.30
CA LEU A 171 7.54 -2.41 7.88
C LEU A 171 8.56 -1.99 6.81
N PRO A 172 9.40 -0.96 7.04
CA PRO A 172 10.57 -0.71 6.21
C PRO A 172 11.55 -1.91 6.29
N GLU A 173 12.28 -2.18 5.20
CA GLU A 173 13.31 -3.23 5.16
C GLU A 173 14.49 -2.88 6.07
N GLU A 174 14.93 -1.63 6.01
CA GLU A 174 15.99 -1.12 6.86
C GLU A 174 15.50 0.07 7.68
N TYR A 175 16.00 0.16 8.90
CA TYR A 175 15.59 1.15 9.87
C TYR A 175 16.82 1.73 10.57
N TYR A 176 16.90 3.06 10.64
CA TYR A 176 18.15 3.75 11.00
C TYR A 176 18.06 4.60 12.27
N GLN A 177 16.88 4.70 12.90
CA GLN A 177 16.67 5.53 14.10
C GLN A 177 16.01 4.71 15.21
N PRO A 178 16.63 4.34 16.33
CA PRO A 178 15.97 3.51 17.35
C PRO A 178 14.61 4.08 17.83
N GLU A 179 13.55 3.26 17.89
CA GLU A 179 12.24 3.67 18.44
C GLU A 179 12.21 3.70 19.97
N LEU A 180 11.21 4.39 20.53
CA LEU A 180 11.03 4.69 21.96
C LEU A 180 10.54 3.48 22.78
N PHE A 181 10.06 2.41 22.14
CA PHE A 181 9.45 1.28 22.82
C PHE A 181 10.37 0.08 22.91
N SER A 182 10.25 -0.66 24.01
CA SER A 182 10.79 -2.01 24.15
C SER A 182 9.63 -3.01 23.99
N PRO A 183 9.74 -4.01 23.09
CA PRO A 183 10.85 -4.16 22.17
C PRO A 183 10.84 -3.06 21.09
N PHE A 184 12.04 -2.69 20.62
CA PHE A 184 12.25 -1.71 19.56
C PHE A 184 11.36 -2.02 18.34
N SER A 185 10.32 -1.23 18.11
CA SER A 185 9.52 -1.34 16.90
C SER A 185 10.15 -0.56 15.75
N SER A 186 9.73 -0.89 14.54
CA SER A 186 9.89 -0.04 13.36
C SER A 186 8.50 0.50 13.05
N PRO A 187 8.38 1.70 12.46
CA PRO A 187 7.05 2.26 12.23
C PRO A 187 6.33 1.38 11.21
N PHE A 188 5.11 1.02 11.55
CA PHE A 188 4.24 0.31 10.64
C PHE A 188 3.58 1.31 9.70
N SER A 189 3.70 1.07 8.40
CA SER A 189 3.51 2.08 7.37
C SER A 189 2.43 1.69 6.38
N VAL A 190 1.69 2.69 5.90
CA VAL A 190 0.83 2.60 4.72
C VAL A 190 1.23 3.66 3.71
N MET A 191 1.47 3.23 2.47
CA MET A 191 1.71 4.11 1.33
C MET A 191 0.77 3.76 0.19
N LEU A 192 0.20 4.77 -0.46
CA LEU A 192 -0.75 4.60 -1.56
C LEU A 192 -0.42 5.56 -2.69
N SER A 193 -0.57 5.11 -3.94
CA SER A 193 -0.31 5.97 -5.11
C SER A 193 -1.45 6.96 -5.42
N CYS A 194 -2.60 6.77 -4.79
CA CYS A 194 -3.76 7.65 -4.79
C CYS A 194 -4.49 7.53 -3.44
N GLY A 195 -5.30 8.53 -3.08
CA GLY A 195 -6.04 8.54 -1.82
C GLY A 195 -5.15 8.56 -0.57
N SER A 196 -3.85 8.89 -0.71
CA SER A 196 -2.93 8.88 0.42
C SER A 196 -3.29 9.97 1.44
N ARG A 197 -2.87 9.77 2.70
CA ARG A 197 -3.14 10.71 3.79
C ARG A 197 -2.52 12.08 3.54
N SER A 198 -1.30 12.11 3.00
CA SER A 198 -0.57 13.34 2.69
C SER A 198 0.34 13.14 1.48
N GLN A 199 0.61 14.23 0.76
CA GLN A 199 1.42 14.21 -0.46
C GLN A 199 2.87 13.89 -0.16
N THR A 200 3.47 12.99 -0.93
CA THR A 200 4.86 12.52 -0.80
C THR A 200 5.23 12.09 0.62
N THR A 201 4.31 11.38 1.27
CA THR A 201 4.53 10.87 2.62
C THR A 201 4.03 9.44 2.81
N THR A 202 4.70 8.72 3.70
CA THR A 202 4.21 7.48 4.28
C THR A 202 3.38 7.79 5.51
N HIS A 203 2.26 7.08 5.69
CA HIS A 203 1.42 7.16 6.87
C HIS A 203 1.87 6.10 7.89
N ILE A 204 2.19 6.49 9.12
CA ILE A 204 2.87 5.62 10.09
C ILE A 204 2.23 5.61 11.47
N THR A 205 2.30 4.47 12.16
CA THR A 205 1.73 4.28 13.50
C THR A 205 2.41 5.09 14.59
N ASP A 206 3.71 5.38 14.45
CA ASP A 206 4.52 5.96 15.52
C ASP A 206 5.64 6.90 15.04
N ARG A 207 6.18 7.67 15.98
CA ARG A 207 7.34 8.57 15.80
C ARG A 207 8.61 7.96 16.37
N SER A 208 9.74 8.46 15.89
CA SER A 208 11.05 8.16 16.47
C SER A 208 11.15 8.62 17.92
N LYS A 209 12.12 8.07 18.64
CA LYS A 209 12.35 8.38 20.05
C LYS A 209 12.61 9.86 20.37
N PHE A 210 12.92 10.66 19.35
CA PHE A 210 13.32 12.05 19.48
C PHE A 210 12.14 13.04 19.46
N LEU A 211 10.95 12.60 19.06
CA LEU A 211 9.78 13.48 18.89
C LEU A 211 8.62 13.22 19.86
N GLY A 212 8.76 12.25 20.77
CA GLY A 212 7.73 11.86 21.73
C GLY A 212 6.51 11.19 21.08
N THR A 213 5.56 10.76 21.91
CA THR A 213 4.37 10.02 21.46
C THR A 213 3.19 10.98 21.24
N LEU A 214 2.46 10.77 20.14
CA LEU A 214 1.16 11.42 19.89
C LEU A 214 0.03 10.40 19.94
N PRO A 215 -1.20 10.80 20.30
CA PRO A 215 -2.32 9.87 20.34
C PRO A 215 -2.82 9.43 18.95
N TYR A 216 -2.32 10.05 17.87
CA TYR A 216 -2.69 9.76 16.48
C TYR A 216 -1.46 9.37 15.65
N SER A 217 -1.70 8.77 14.49
CA SER A 217 -0.67 8.36 13.54
C SER A 217 -0.02 9.58 12.88
N ASP A 218 1.22 9.47 12.40
CA ASP A 218 1.97 10.58 11.80
C ASP A 218 2.23 10.38 10.31
N THR A 219 2.77 11.40 9.64
CA THR A 219 3.27 11.28 8.27
C THR A 219 4.75 11.62 8.20
N ASN A 220 5.52 10.83 7.46
CA ASN A 220 6.93 11.10 7.18
C ASN A 220 7.15 11.27 5.69
N SER A 221 7.94 12.27 5.30
CA SER A 221 8.25 12.51 3.89
C SER A 221 8.95 11.31 3.27
N THR A 222 8.55 10.98 2.05
CA THR A 222 9.19 9.96 1.24
C THR A 222 10.10 10.61 0.21
N PHE A 223 11.23 9.99 -0.05
CA PHE A 223 12.17 10.48 -1.04
C PHE A 223 12.94 9.32 -1.67
N TYR A 224 13.57 9.62 -2.79
CA TYR A 224 14.58 8.79 -3.42
C TYR A 224 15.77 9.68 -3.76
N TRP A 225 16.96 9.10 -3.89
CA TRP A 225 18.17 9.86 -4.21
C TRP A 225 18.19 10.28 -5.69
N ASP A 226 17.42 11.31 -6.03
CA ASP A 226 17.25 11.86 -7.38
C ASP A 226 18.53 12.54 -7.94
N LYS A 227 19.32 13.19 -7.07
CA LYS A 227 20.51 13.97 -7.45
C LYS A 227 21.66 13.17 -8.03
N VAL A 228 21.70 11.85 -7.82
CA VAL A 228 22.70 10.98 -8.45
C VAL A 228 22.35 10.72 -9.92
N PHE A 229 21.09 10.97 -10.33
CA PHE A 229 20.52 10.55 -11.62
C PHE A 229 19.96 11.71 -12.45
N LEU A 230 20.55 12.92 -12.33
CA LEU A 230 20.11 14.15 -13.02
C LEU A 230 20.17 14.09 -14.56
N LYS A 231 20.79 13.05 -15.12
CA LYS A 231 20.67 12.63 -16.53
C LYS A 231 20.45 11.13 -16.55
N ALA A 232 19.68 10.65 -17.53
CA ALA A 232 19.70 9.22 -17.86
C ALA A 232 21.19 8.81 -18.02
N PRO A 233 21.65 7.73 -17.35
CA PRO A 233 23.09 7.45 -17.21
C PRO A 233 23.80 7.15 -18.54
N SER A 234 23.08 7.09 -19.66
CA SER A 234 23.64 7.11 -21.01
C SER A 234 22.60 7.60 -22.04
N ASN A 235 23.08 7.98 -23.23
CA ASN A 235 22.25 8.25 -24.42
C ASN A 235 21.47 7.01 -24.91
N GLU A 236 21.82 5.82 -24.39
CA GLU A 236 21.18 4.53 -24.68
C GLU A 236 20.03 4.19 -23.71
N GLY A 237 19.78 5.03 -22.70
CA GLY A 237 18.61 4.88 -21.83
C GLY A 237 18.74 3.80 -20.74
N LYS A 238 19.88 3.70 -20.05
CA LYS A 238 20.02 2.75 -18.93
C LYS A 238 19.01 3.01 -17.82
N ILE A 239 18.36 1.93 -17.38
CA ILE A 239 17.30 1.89 -16.38
C ILE A 239 17.91 1.91 -14.98
N VAL A 240 17.37 2.74 -14.08
CA VAL A 240 17.70 2.73 -12.66
C VAL A 240 16.46 2.39 -11.84
N PHE A 241 16.58 1.36 -11.02
CA PHE A 241 15.65 1.06 -9.94
C PHE A 241 16.26 1.55 -8.63
N THR A 242 15.55 2.42 -7.93
CA THR A 242 15.98 2.93 -6.63
C THR A 242 14.91 2.66 -5.58
N PRO A 243 15.29 2.20 -4.37
CA PRO A 243 14.35 2.03 -3.28
C PRO A 243 13.76 3.39 -2.85
N LEU A 244 12.62 3.35 -2.19
CA LEU A 244 12.04 4.53 -1.55
C LEU A 244 12.53 4.62 -0.11
N TYR A 245 12.82 5.82 0.33
CA TYR A 245 13.25 6.12 1.69
C TYR A 245 12.21 6.98 2.41
N MET A 246 12.27 6.97 3.74
CA MET A 246 11.52 7.90 4.58
C MET A 246 12.44 8.66 5.55
N GLY A 247 12.06 9.90 5.81
CA GLY A 247 12.75 10.79 6.73
C GLY A 247 12.33 12.23 6.54
N ASP A 248 12.60 13.07 7.53
CA ASP A 248 12.33 14.51 7.46
C ASP A 248 13.39 15.32 8.23
N SER A 249 13.23 16.64 8.30
CA SER A 249 14.17 17.51 9.03
C SER A 249 14.17 17.33 10.55
N ARG A 250 13.18 16.61 11.09
CA ARG A 250 12.98 16.40 12.53
C ARG A 250 13.56 15.05 12.97
N GLU A 251 13.36 14.01 12.16
CA GLU A 251 13.78 12.62 12.45
C GLU A 251 15.03 12.19 11.66
N GLY A 252 15.46 13.02 10.71
CA GLY A 252 16.53 12.70 9.78
C GLY A 252 16.15 11.51 8.90
N PHE A 253 17.16 10.76 8.46
CA PHE A 253 16.97 9.52 7.71
C PHE A 253 16.45 8.41 8.62
N ARG A 254 15.25 7.89 8.33
CA ARG A 254 14.53 7.00 9.26
C ARG A 254 14.44 5.56 8.76
N GLY A 255 14.17 5.33 7.48
CA GLY A 255 14.12 3.97 6.94
C GLY A 255 14.11 3.88 5.42
N LYS A 256 14.28 2.65 4.93
CA LYS A 256 14.28 2.28 3.51
C LYS A 256 13.23 1.19 3.28
N TYR A 257 12.42 1.35 2.24
CA TYR A 257 11.47 0.36 1.78
C TYR A 257 12.02 -0.42 0.60
N ASP A 258 11.53 -1.64 0.44
CA ASP A 258 11.92 -2.56 -0.63
C ASP A 258 10.70 -3.32 -1.17
N GLY A 259 10.86 -3.95 -2.33
CA GLY A 259 9.81 -4.71 -3.04
C GLY A 259 8.96 -3.87 -3.99
N PHE A 260 9.09 -2.55 -3.93
CA PHE A 260 8.66 -1.62 -4.96
C PHE A 260 9.78 -0.59 -5.18
N TYR A 261 10.04 -0.25 -6.44
CA TYR A 261 11.17 0.58 -6.81
C TYR A 261 10.72 1.79 -7.60
N ILE A 262 11.32 2.93 -7.31
CA ILE A 262 11.20 4.09 -8.19
C ILE A 262 12.03 3.82 -9.44
N TYR A 263 11.41 4.00 -10.59
CA TYR A 263 12.03 3.82 -11.89
C TYR A 263 12.43 5.17 -12.49
N LYS A 264 13.66 5.25 -13.00
CA LYS A 264 14.13 6.35 -13.86
C LYS A 264 14.78 5.78 -15.12
N GLY A 265 14.33 6.25 -16.29
CA GLY A 265 14.82 5.82 -17.60
C GLY A 265 14.02 6.47 -18.73
N SER A 266 14.36 6.11 -19.97
CA SER A 266 13.70 6.59 -21.20
C SER A 266 13.45 5.44 -22.17
N GLY A 267 12.45 5.55 -23.04
CA GLY A 267 12.23 4.60 -24.14
C GLY A 267 11.44 3.33 -23.76
N PHE A 268 10.64 3.37 -22.71
CA PHE A 268 9.81 2.26 -22.25
C PHE A 268 8.32 2.57 -22.41
N ILE A 269 7.50 1.53 -22.51
CA ILE A 269 6.04 1.61 -22.50
C ILE A 269 5.54 1.08 -21.16
N TYR A 270 4.55 1.75 -20.56
CA TYR A 270 3.96 1.30 -19.31
C TYR A 270 3.29 -0.07 -19.48
N GLY A 271 3.61 -1.00 -18.57
CA GLY A 271 3.24 -2.40 -18.68
C GLY A 271 4.35 -3.30 -19.22
N ASP A 272 5.46 -2.76 -19.73
CA ASP A 272 6.64 -3.52 -20.15
C ASP A 272 7.29 -4.27 -18.99
N ILE A 273 8.00 -5.34 -19.34
CA ILE A 273 8.82 -6.12 -18.43
C ILE A 273 10.29 -5.83 -18.75
N THR A 274 11.00 -5.28 -17.76
CA THR A 274 12.44 -5.12 -17.80
C THR A 274 13.10 -6.35 -17.17
N GLU A 275 14.04 -6.95 -17.89
CA GLU A 275 14.86 -8.05 -17.37
C GLU A 275 16.23 -7.52 -16.95
N ILE A 276 16.62 -7.83 -15.71
CA ILE A 276 17.97 -7.55 -15.20
C ILE A 276 18.63 -8.88 -14.88
N VAL A 277 19.84 -9.08 -15.40
CA VAL A 277 20.67 -10.22 -15.02
C VAL A 277 21.53 -9.81 -13.83
N GLU A 278 21.33 -10.46 -12.69
CA GLU A 278 22.09 -10.24 -11.47
C GLU A 278 22.54 -11.60 -10.93
N ASN A 279 23.84 -11.78 -10.69
CA ASN A 279 24.42 -13.04 -10.19
C ASN A 279 24.05 -14.29 -11.01
N GLY A 280 23.77 -14.13 -12.32
CA GLY A 280 23.37 -15.22 -13.21
C GLY A 280 21.88 -15.57 -13.17
N GLU A 281 21.07 -14.86 -12.37
CA GLU A 281 19.61 -14.99 -12.35
C GLU A 281 18.96 -13.85 -13.14
N ILE A 282 17.85 -14.15 -13.83
CA ILE A 282 17.03 -13.16 -14.51
C ILE A 282 15.96 -12.65 -13.55
N HIS A 283 16.02 -11.35 -13.24
CA HIS A 283 15.02 -10.65 -12.45
C HIS A 283 14.09 -9.87 -13.37
N LYS A 284 12.79 -10.15 -13.31
CA LYS A 284 11.77 -9.47 -14.11
C LYS A 284 11.08 -8.39 -13.30
N TYR A 285 11.02 -7.19 -13.86
CA TYR A 285 10.37 -6.03 -13.25
C TYR A 285 9.31 -5.47 -14.18
N LYS A 286 8.06 -5.40 -13.74
CA LYS A 286 7.00 -4.75 -14.49
C LYS A 286 6.92 -3.27 -14.13
N LEU A 287 6.87 -2.42 -15.14
CA LEU A 287 6.85 -0.97 -15.00
C LEU A 287 5.42 -0.42 -15.02
N PHE A 288 5.10 0.45 -14.08
CA PHE A 288 3.78 1.05 -13.90
C PHE A 288 3.83 2.57 -13.84
N TYR A 289 2.77 3.20 -14.35
CA TYR A 289 2.51 4.62 -14.20
C TYR A 289 1.33 4.84 -13.27
N THR A 290 1.54 5.63 -12.22
CA THR A 290 0.52 5.85 -11.20
C THR A 290 -0.07 7.25 -11.19
N ALA A 291 0.41 8.17 -12.04
CA ALA A 291 -0.13 9.52 -12.08
C ALA A 291 -1.57 9.53 -12.57
N ALA A 292 -2.44 10.32 -11.92
CA ALA A 292 -3.81 10.52 -12.36
C ALA A 292 -4.06 12.00 -12.67
N PRO A 293 -4.90 12.33 -13.66
CA PRO A 293 -5.33 13.69 -13.93
C PRO A 293 -6.44 14.14 -12.98
N VAL A 294 -6.39 13.75 -11.70
CA VAL A 294 -7.41 14.08 -10.70
C VAL A 294 -6.88 15.14 -9.74
N THR A 295 -7.58 16.27 -9.66
CA THR A 295 -7.27 17.35 -8.71
C THR A 295 -7.39 16.86 -7.28
N ASN A 296 -6.47 17.27 -6.40
CA ASN A 296 -6.42 16.87 -4.99
C ASN A 296 -6.24 15.36 -4.77
N GLN A 297 -5.71 14.63 -5.75
CA GLN A 297 -5.15 13.31 -5.45
C GLN A 297 -3.79 13.48 -4.79
N TYR A 298 -3.64 12.93 -3.58
CA TYR A 298 -2.33 12.77 -2.97
C TYR A 298 -1.73 11.40 -3.27
N ASN A 299 -0.41 11.40 -3.46
CA ASN A 299 0.41 10.23 -3.72
C ASN A 299 1.49 10.12 -2.64
N SER A 300 1.62 8.95 -2.00
CA SER A 300 2.70 8.67 -1.03
C SER A 300 4.08 8.56 -1.66
N PHE A 301 4.17 8.31 -2.95
CA PHE A 301 5.41 8.19 -3.72
C PHE A 301 5.80 9.57 -4.28
N SER A 302 7.09 9.92 -4.17
CA SER A 302 7.66 11.16 -4.73
C SER A 302 7.87 11.10 -6.24
N GLU A 303 7.53 9.99 -6.89
CA GLU A 303 7.60 9.75 -8.33
C GLU A 303 6.44 8.83 -8.74
N TYR A 304 5.96 8.95 -9.98
CA TYR A 304 4.82 8.20 -10.50
C TYR A 304 5.21 6.92 -11.23
N ASN A 305 6.47 6.81 -11.61
CA ASN A 305 7.04 5.64 -12.28
C ASN A 305 7.53 4.64 -11.23
N VAL A 306 6.80 3.55 -11.07
CA VAL A 306 7.07 2.52 -10.06
C VAL A 306 7.20 1.17 -10.72
N ALA A 307 8.14 0.36 -10.24
CA ALA A 307 8.39 -0.98 -10.72
C ALA A 307 8.21 -2.01 -9.62
N LEU A 308 7.62 -3.15 -9.98
CA LEU A 308 7.47 -4.30 -9.10
C LEU A 308 8.19 -5.49 -9.69
N ARG A 309 8.86 -6.27 -8.84
CA ARG A 309 9.40 -7.57 -9.24
C ARG A 309 8.25 -8.56 -9.42
N ILE A 310 8.26 -9.31 -10.51
CA ILE A 310 7.24 -10.30 -10.86
C ILE A 310 7.88 -11.67 -11.16
N GLU A 311 7.06 -12.72 -11.24
CA GLU A 311 7.46 -14.09 -11.57
C GLU A 311 7.95 -14.29 -13.02
#